data_AF-A0A956KQJ3-F1
#
_entry.id   AF-A0A956KQJ3-F1
#
_cell.length_a   1.000
_cell.length_b   1.000
_cell.length_c   1.000
_cell.angle_alpha   90.00
_cell.angle_beta   90.00
_cell.angle_gamma   90.00
#
_symmetry.space_group_name_H-M   'P 1'
#
loop_
_entity.id
_entity.type
_entity.pdbx_description
1 polymer ?
#
loop_
_entity_poly.entity_id
_entity_poly.type
_entity_poly.pdbx_seq_one_letter_code
_entity_poly.pdbx_strand_id
1 'polypeptide(L)'
;QLGWRMPAHSPGELPQWIRHQTLPRETIDQLAIRYGVRADSLRAWNDMAADGEPAQRKPEPLRIYAQRFPPPRQQLNHAVREGESWGSIARIYGVDSSRLRVWNVSDTGRSLEVGETLAVWIDPVVYDSIVHDQPGSDRAALVRPGAHGVGTPQAGILVAGVQIPEGEGYELRYPNSAWGTTWAVRHTVAALDDFHERSGYGGIIEVGTMSRIRGGRIGGHVSHQSGRDLDIRLPSKGVGKFERVDWMATWELVLAFLRTGAVERIFLDTGGQRRLWRSARKAGLGKDEVAELLQYPRGSRSNFGVLRHSPGHQGHIHVRFTCGPAEPECGIDFSPMSASAETDPKWRLPHTLALVFAVLCVVAVLGSLAPGGSYLRDEAGRVIPGSFSFDQGGDVGLRGWRLIPAMFLAPVRGMVAAADIVAFVLLVGGTFGVLERSGALEAGISALVGRLQRRAGVLIPVSMLAFAVGGAVFGMSEEVIPFVLLFVPLMRGLGYPRIIAAAVPL
;
A
#
# COMPACT_ATOMS: atom_id res chain seq x y z
N GLN A 1 -41.05 -1.11 5.26
CA GLN A 1 -40.20 0.09 5.19
C GLN A 1 -39.26 0.09 6.38
N LEU A 2 -38.00 -0.32 6.17
CA LEU A 2 -36.86 -0.01 7.02
C LEU A 2 -35.68 0.06 6.05
N GLY A 3 -35.51 1.26 5.48
CA GLY A 3 -34.44 1.55 4.54
C GLY A 3 -33.12 1.54 5.29
N TRP A 4 -32.42 0.42 5.23
CA TRP A 4 -31.03 0.38 5.62
C TRP A 4 -30.22 1.15 4.57
N ARG A 5 -29.79 2.36 4.93
CA ARG A 5 -28.77 3.11 4.19
C ARG A 5 -27.42 2.80 4.83
N MET A 6 -26.49 2.21 4.07
CA MET A 6 -25.08 2.25 4.48
C MET A 6 -24.58 3.68 4.42
N PRO A 7 -23.78 4.14 5.40
CA PRO A 7 -22.90 5.25 5.16
C PRO A 7 -21.91 4.85 4.06
N ALA A 8 -21.74 5.72 3.07
CA ALA A 8 -20.64 5.61 2.13
C ALA A 8 -19.31 5.47 2.90
N HIS A 9 -18.42 4.62 2.41
CA HIS A 9 -17.05 4.48 2.90
C HIS A 9 -16.46 5.84 3.29
N SER A 10 -16.23 6.05 4.59
CA SER A 10 -15.51 7.21 5.08
C SER A 10 -14.04 6.82 5.26
N PRO A 11 -13.15 7.18 4.32
CA PRO A 11 -11.72 6.94 4.49
C PRO A 11 -11.21 7.66 5.75
N GLY A 12 -10.94 6.92 6.82
CA GLY A 12 -10.38 7.44 8.06
C GLY A 12 -11.11 7.13 9.35
N GLU A 13 -12.05 6.18 9.39
CA GLU A 13 -12.44 5.60 10.68
C GLU A 13 -11.22 4.98 11.37
N LEU A 14 -11.06 5.29 12.66
CA LEU A 14 -9.98 4.75 13.47
C LEU A 14 -10.11 3.23 13.57
N PRO A 15 -8.99 2.49 13.68
CA PRO A 15 -9.06 1.06 13.90
C PRO A 15 -9.89 0.72 15.14
N GLN A 16 -10.80 -0.25 15.02
CA GLN A 16 -11.69 -0.64 16.11
C GLN A 16 -11.83 -2.16 16.19
N TRP A 17 -12.11 -2.65 17.40
CA TRP A 17 -12.39 -4.05 17.65
C TRP A 17 -13.78 -4.42 17.13
N ILE A 18 -13.83 -5.38 16.22
CA ILE A 18 -15.06 -5.99 15.73
C ILE A 18 -15.07 -7.49 16.00
N ARG A 19 -16.28 -8.07 15.96
CA ARG A 19 -16.48 -9.52 15.88
C ARG A 19 -16.96 -9.87 14.49
N HIS A 20 -16.17 -10.65 13.77
CA HIS A 20 -16.53 -11.20 12.46
C HIS A 20 -16.97 -12.65 12.60
N GLN A 21 -18.13 -12.99 12.07
CA GLN A 21 -18.58 -14.37 12.00
C GLN A 21 -18.01 -15.01 10.72
N THR A 22 -17.13 -16.01 10.87
CA THR A 22 -16.48 -16.62 9.69
C THR A 22 -17.47 -17.37 8.82
N LEU A 23 -17.20 -17.36 7.50
CA LEU A 23 -17.87 -18.24 6.56
C LEU A 23 -17.10 -19.57 6.43
N PRO A 24 -17.76 -20.67 6.00
CA PRO A 24 -17.06 -21.91 5.72
C PRO A 24 -15.91 -21.71 4.72
N ARG A 25 -14.73 -22.25 5.06
CA ARG A 25 -13.44 -22.12 4.33
C ARG A 25 -12.94 -20.69 4.11
N GLU A 26 -13.41 -19.75 4.92
CA GLU A 26 -12.77 -18.43 4.99
C GLU A 26 -11.43 -18.56 5.72
N THR A 27 -10.37 -18.00 5.13
CA THR A 27 -9.01 -18.10 5.69
C THR A 27 -8.60 -16.81 6.39
N ILE A 28 -7.64 -16.90 7.31
CA ILE A 28 -7.05 -15.74 7.97
C ILE A 28 -6.50 -14.76 6.94
N ASP A 29 -5.77 -15.23 5.92
CA ASP A 29 -5.18 -14.33 4.92
C ASP A 29 -6.24 -13.53 4.15
N GLN A 30 -7.39 -14.14 3.87
CA GLN A 30 -8.51 -13.45 3.21
C GLN A 30 -9.13 -12.40 4.13
N LEU A 31 -9.35 -12.74 5.40
CA LEU A 31 -9.88 -11.82 6.40
C LEU A 31 -8.91 -10.67 6.67
N ALA A 32 -7.62 -10.96 6.70
CA ALA A 32 -6.55 -10.01 6.84
C ALA A 32 -6.60 -8.96 5.72
N ILE A 33 -6.66 -9.41 4.46
CA ILE A 33 -6.84 -8.53 3.30
C ILE A 33 -8.15 -7.73 3.40
N ARG A 34 -9.26 -8.39 3.71
CA ARG A 34 -10.60 -7.78 3.79
C ARG A 34 -10.66 -6.64 4.80
N TYR A 35 -10.14 -6.85 6.00
CA TYR A 35 -10.20 -5.89 7.11
C TYR A 35 -8.97 -4.99 7.22
N GLY A 36 -8.01 -5.16 6.32
CA GLY A 36 -6.80 -4.36 6.26
C GLY A 36 -5.84 -4.60 7.42
N VAL A 37 -5.70 -5.85 7.87
CA VAL A 37 -4.85 -6.24 9.00
C VAL A 37 -3.82 -7.28 8.58
N ARG A 38 -2.80 -7.53 9.40
CA ARG A 38 -1.84 -8.61 9.18
C ARG A 38 -2.43 -9.94 9.62
N ALA A 39 -2.19 -10.99 8.83
CA ALA A 39 -2.63 -12.35 9.14
C ALA A 39 -2.09 -12.84 10.50
N ASP A 40 -0.81 -12.59 10.78
CA ASP A 40 -0.17 -12.95 12.05
C ASP A 40 -0.83 -12.26 13.25
N SER A 41 -1.18 -10.98 13.10
CA SER A 41 -1.87 -10.23 14.14
C SER A 41 -3.28 -10.78 14.38
N LEU A 42 -3.99 -11.12 13.30
CA LEU A 42 -5.31 -11.72 13.40
C LEU A 42 -5.27 -13.08 14.10
N ARG A 43 -4.28 -13.92 13.80
CA ARG A 43 -4.05 -15.19 14.52
C ARG A 43 -3.76 -14.95 16.01
N ALA A 44 -2.86 -14.00 16.31
CA ALA A 44 -2.49 -13.68 17.69
C ALA A 44 -3.67 -13.16 18.53
N TRP A 45 -4.57 -12.34 17.97
CA TRP A 45 -5.75 -11.84 18.69
C TRP A 45 -6.80 -12.90 19.01
N ASN A 46 -6.70 -14.07 18.37
CA ASN A 46 -7.63 -15.18 18.50
C ASN A 46 -6.95 -16.45 19.05
N ASP A 47 -5.77 -16.30 19.66
CA ASP A 47 -5.01 -17.38 20.30
C ASP A 47 -4.74 -18.57 19.36
N MET A 48 -4.53 -18.29 18.06
CA MET A 48 -4.30 -19.30 17.03
C MET A 48 -2.80 -19.58 16.86
N ALA A 49 -2.47 -20.81 16.44
CA ALA A 49 -1.11 -21.16 16.00
C ALA A 49 -0.68 -20.32 14.78
N ALA A 50 0.62 -20.30 14.46
CA ALA A 50 1.17 -19.48 13.38
C ALA A 50 0.58 -19.82 11.99
N ASP A 51 0.24 -21.09 11.77
CA ASP A 51 -0.43 -21.63 10.59
C ASP A 51 -1.92 -21.95 10.86
N GLY A 52 -2.44 -21.48 12.00
CA GLY A 52 -3.82 -21.70 12.39
C GLY A 52 -4.80 -21.04 11.41
N GLU A 53 -5.85 -21.78 11.10
CA GLU A 53 -6.96 -21.34 10.25
C GLU A 53 -8.30 -21.54 10.96
N PRO A 54 -9.35 -20.75 10.63
CA PRO A 54 -10.66 -20.92 11.22
C PRO A 54 -11.24 -22.30 10.89
N ALA A 55 -12.19 -22.76 11.69
CA ALA A 55 -12.87 -24.01 11.42
C ALA A 55 -13.49 -24.01 10.02
N GLN A 56 -13.04 -24.95 9.18
CA GLN A 56 -13.37 -24.98 7.75
C GLN A 56 -14.86 -25.21 7.46
N ARG A 57 -15.61 -25.76 8.42
CA ARG A 57 -17.03 -26.13 8.27
C ARG A 57 -17.96 -25.41 9.23
N LYS A 58 -17.49 -24.97 10.38
CA LYS A 58 -18.33 -24.36 11.43
C LYS A 58 -17.98 -22.88 11.55
N PRO A 59 -18.92 -21.96 11.28
CA PRO A 59 -18.73 -20.54 11.54
C PRO A 59 -18.32 -20.28 12.99
N GLU A 60 -17.26 -19.49 13.17
CA GLU A 60 -16.72 -19.11 14.47
C GLU A 60 -16.54 -17.60 14.53
N PRO A 61 -16.81 -16.96 15.68
CA PRO A 61 -16.58 -15.53 15.84
C PRO A 61 -15.08 -15.26 16.02
N LEU A 62 -14.51 -14.41 15.18
CA LEU A 62 -13.15 -13.91 15.31
C LEU A 62 -13.14 -12.45 15.75
N ARG A 63 -12.21 -12.11 16.65
CA ARG A 63 -11.90 -10.75 17.06
C ARG A 63 -10.92 -10.14 16.07
N ILE A 64 -11.28 -8.99 15.51
CA ILE A 64 -10.46 -8.30 14.52
C ILE A 64 -10.32 -6.85 14.94
N TYR A 65 -9.09 -6.35 15.05
CA TYR A 65 -8.83 -4.92 15.19
C TYR A 65 -8.73 -4.30 13.79
N ALA A 66 -9.90 -4.11 13.17
CA ALA A 66 -10.03 -3.81 11.75
C ALA A 66 -9.60 -2.39 11.43
N GLN A 67 -8.80 -2.22 10.37
CA GLN A 67 -8.41 -0.90 9.83
C GLN A 67 -9.38 -0.42 8.74
N ARG A 68 -10.24 -1.33 8.26
CA ARG A 68 -11.22 -1.11 7.21
C ARG A 68 -12.50 -1.86 7.54
N PHE A 69 -13.63 -1.26 7.16
CA PHE A 69 -14.97 -1.82 7.33
C PHE A 69 -15.60 -2.06 5.95
N PRO A 70 -15.27 -3.17 5.26
CA PRO A 70 -16.03 -3.56 4.08
C PRO A 70 -17.47 -3.92 4.47
N PRO A 71 -18.44 -3.76 3.56
CA PRO A 71 -19.81 -4.20 3.80
C PRO A 71 -19.85 -5.66 4.28
N PRO A 72 -20.73 -6.02 5.21
CA PRO A 72 -20.90 -7.41 5.59
C PRO A 72 -21.31 -8.22 4.37
N ARG A 73 -20.79 -9.44 4.25
CA ARG A 73 -21.21 -10.35 3.19
C ARG A 73 -22.69 -10.67 3.38
N GLN A 74 -23.43 -10.70 2.27
CA GLN A 74 -24.86 -10.99 2.28
C GLN A 74 -25.09 -12.40 1.77
N GLN A 75 -26.02 -13.11 2.39
CA GLN A 75 -26.48 -14.41 1.91
C GLN A 75 -27.67 -14.22 0.98
N LEU A 76 -27.56 -14.72 -0.24
CA LEU A 76 -28.64 -14.85 -1.20
C LEU A 76 -28.97 -16.32 -1.41
N ASN A 77 -30.17 -16.60 -1.91
CA ASN A 77 -30.59 -17.94 -2.31
C ASN A 77 -30.71 -18.01 -3.82
N HIS A 78 -30.23 -19.12 -4.40
CA HIS A 78 -30.29 -19.40 -5.82
C HIS A 78 -30.93 -20.77 -6.06
N ALA A 79 -32.04 -20.81 -6.80
CA ALA A 79 -32.66 -22.06 -7.23
C ALA A 79 -32.00 -22.53 -8.53
N VAL A 80 -31.39 -23.71 -8.50
CA VAL A 80 -30.66 -24.29 -9.64
C VAL A 80 -31.60 -24.52 -10.81
N ARG A 81 -31.21 -24.00 -11.97
CA ARG A 81 -31.92 -24.15 -13.24
C ARG A 81 -31.26 -25.21 -14.11
N GLU A 82 -32.01 -25.68 -15.10
CA GLU A 82 -31.51 -26.64 -16.09
C GLU A 82 -30.27 -26.08 -16.82
N GLY A 83 -29.22 -26.89 -16.94
CA GLY A 83 -27.97 -26.53 -17.61
C GLY A 83 -26.99 -25.70 -16.76
N GLU A 84 -27.35 -25.32 -15.54
CA GLU A 84 -26.42 -24.61 -14.65
C GLU A 84 -25.38 -25.55 -14.03
N SER A 85 -24.18 -25.01 -13.84
CA SER A 85 -23.07 -25.63 -13.14
C SER A 85 -22.62 -24.74 -11.99
N TRP A 86 -21.90 -25.31 -11.03
CA TRP A 86 -21.24 -24.53 -9.98
C TRP A 86 -20.42 -23.35 -10.53
N GLY A 87 -19.80 -23.54 -11.70
CA GLY A 87 -19.02 -22.50 -12.37
C GLY A 87 -19.88 -21.44 -13.04
N SER A 88 -21.05 -21.77 -13.61
CA SER A 88 -21.95 -20.74 -14.15
C SER A 88 -22.61 -19.94 -13.04
N ILE A 89 -23.10 -20.60 -11.99
CA ILE A 89 -23.74 -19.94 -10.84
C ILE A 89 -22.74 -19.03 -10.13
N ALA A 90 -21.53 -19.51 -9.86
CA ALA A 90 -20.51 -18.68 -9.21
C ALA A 90 -20.19 -17.40 -10.00
N ARG A 91 -20.22 -17.46 -11.34
CA ARG A 91 -20.04 -16.28 -12.19
C ARG A 91 -21.20 -15.29 -12.10
N ILE A 92 -22.44 -15.76 -11.99
CA ILE A 92 -23.63 -14.89 -11.81
C ILE A 92 -23.49 -14.02 -10.55
N TYR A 93 -22.88 -14.56 -9.49
CA TYR A 93 -22.76 -13.87 -8.20
C TYR A 93 -21.38 -13.25 -7.95
N GLY A 94 -20.43 -13.39 -8.89
CA GLY A 94 -19.06 -12.88 -8.70
C GLY A 94 -18.29 -13.58 -7.59
N VAL A 95 -18.52 -14.87 -7.36
CA VAL A 95 -17.87 -15.66 -6.31
C VAL A 95 -16.97 -16.75 -6.88
N ASP A 96 -16.11 -17.33 -6.05
CA ASP A 96 -15.32 -18.50 -6.44
C ASP A 96 -16.19 -19.78 -6.39
N SER A 97 -16.11 -20.60 -7.44
CA SER A 97 -16.94 -21.80 -7.56
C SER A 97 -16.58 -22.91 -6.57
N SER A 98 -15.34 -22.95 -6.08
CA SER A 98 -14.95 -23.89 -5.03
C SER A 98 -15.53 -23.51 -3.68
N ARG A 99 -15.67 -22.21 -3.40
CA ARG A 99 -16.38 -21.72 -2.20
C ARG A 99 -17.87 -21.97 -2.26
N LEU A 100 -18.50 -21.68 -3.41
CA LEU A 100 -19.93 -21.92 -3.60
C LEU A 100 -20.30 -23.39 -3.33
N ARG A 101 -19.49 -24.35 -3.81
CA ARG A 101 -19.67 -25.78 -3.52
C ARG A 101 -19.65 -26.08 -2.03
N VAL A 102 -18.68 -25.52 -1.33
CA VAL A 102 -18.43 -25.78 0.09
C VAL A 102 -19.53 -25.22 1.00
N TRP A 103 -20.14 -24.10 0.63
CA TRP A 103 -21.26 -23.54 1.40
C TRP A 103 -22.50 -24.42 1.37
N ASN A 104 -22.64 -25.29 0.37
CA ASN A 104 -23.86 -26.04 0.09
C ASN A 104 -23.71 -27.55 0.22
N VAL A 105 -22.50 -28.10 0.07
CA VAL A 105 -22.30 -29.55 0.03
C VAL A 105 -21.11 -29.97 0.89
N SER A 106 -21.29 -31.06 1.63
CA SER A 106 -20.24 -31.71 2.44
C SER A 106 -19.33 -32.64 1.61
N ASP A 107 -19.88 -33.24 0.56
CA ASP A 107 -19.19 -34.08 -0.43
C ASP A 107 -18.90 -33.31 -1.73
N THR A 108 -17.62 -33.15 -2.05
CA THR A 108 -17.15 -32.37 -3.20
C THR A 108 -17.42 -33.02 -4.56
N GLY A 109 -17.81 -34.30 -4.60
CA GLY A 109 -18.08 -35.06 -5.84
C GLY A 109 -19.51 -34.97 -6.37
N ARG A 110 -20.44 -34.38 -5.63
CA ARG A 110 -21.88 -34.33 -5.98
C ARG A 110 -22.18 -33.36 -7.14
N SER A 111 -23.08 -33.78 -8.03
CA SER A 111 -23.66 -32.95 -9.11
C SER A 111 -24.81 -32.08 -8.61
N LEU A 112 -25.07 -30.95 -9.27
CA LEU A 112 -26.20 -30.08 -8.93
C LEU A 112 -27.52 -30.72 -9.37
N GLU A 113 -28.54 -30.60 -8.51
CA GLU A 113 -29.90 -31.03 -8.82
C GLU A 113 -30.77 -29.83 -9.19
N VAL A 114 -31.53 -29.94 -10.27
CA VAL A 114 -32.46 -28.87 -10.70
C VAL A 114 -33.52 -28.66 -9.63
N GLY A 115 -33.76 -27.39 -9.26
CA GLY A 115 -34.67 -27.00 -8.18
C GLY A 115 -34.05 -26.99 -6.79
N GLU A 116 -32.83 -27.50 -6.60
CA GLU A 116 -32.09 -27.36 -5.34
C GLU A 116 -31.85 -25.87 -5.05
N THR A 117 -32.01 -25.46 -3.79
CA THR A 117 -31.75 -24.09 -3.36
C THR A 117 -30.37 -24.00 -2.75
N LEU A 118 -29.50 -23.19 -3.35
CA LEU A 118 -28.14 -22.93 -2.90
C LEU A 118 -28.06 -21.60 -2.13
N ALA A 119 -27.37 -21.62 -0.99
CA ALA A 119 -26.90 -20.44 -0.30
C ALA A 119 -25.65 -19.86 -0.98
N VAL A 120 -25.69 -18.59 -1.33
CA VAL A 120 -24.60 -17.86 -1.98
C VAL A 120 -24.22 -16.65 -1.14
N TRP A 121 -22.97 -16.61 -0.67
CA TRP A 121 -22.43 -15.47 0.09
C TRP A 121 -21.71 -14.51 -0.84
N ILE A 122 -22.27 -13.32 -1.02
CA ILE A 122 -21.75 -12.29 -1.93
C ILE A 122 -21.00 -11.19 -1.19
N ASP A 123 -20.03 -10.59 -1.89
CA ASP A 123 -19.59 -9.24 -1.56
C ASP A 123 -20.55 -8.25 -2.23
N PRO A 124 -21.25 -7.38 -1.47
CA PRO A 124 -22.25 -6.47 -2.03
C PRO A 124 -21.68 -5.53 -3.10
N VAL A 125 -20.42 -5.09 -2.98
CA VAL A 125 -19.80 -4.17 -3.95
C VAL A 125 -19.58 -4.88 -5.29
N VAL A 126 -19.07 -6.11 -5.22
CA VAL A 126 -18.86 -6.94 -6.42
C VAL A 126 -20.20 -7.30 -7.05
N TYR A 127 -21.17 -7.77 -6.26
CA TYR A 127 -22.47 -8.18 -6.79
C TYR A 127 -23.26 -7.02 -7.40
N ASP A 128 -23.25 -5.85 -6.76
CA ASP A 128 -23.90 -4.65 -7.29
C ASP A 128 -23.33 -4.26 -8.67
N SER A 129 -22.01 -4.40 -8.85
CA SER A 129 -21.35 -4.15 -10.14
C SER A 129 -21.77 -5.12 -11.26
N ILE A 130 -22.23 -6.33 -10.91
CA ILE A 130 -22.73 -7.32 -11.87
C ILE A 130 -24.17 -6.99 -12.27
N VAL A 131 -25.02 -6.66 -11.29
CA VAL A 131 -26.45 -6.39 -11.51
C VAL A 131 -26.63 -5.09 -12.30
N HIS A 132 -25.82 -4.07 -12.03
CA HIS A 132 -25.89 -2.76 -12.67
C HIS A 132 -24.86 -2.57 -13.77
N ASP A 133 -24.31 -3.67 -14.31
CA ASP A 133 -23.31 -3.59 -15.36
C ASP A 133 -23.87 -2.95 -16.64
N GLN A 134 -23.17 -1.96 -17.17
CA GLN A 134 -23.51 -1.25 -18.39
C GLN A 134 -22.26 -1.11 -19.27
N PRO A 135 -21.97 -2.10 -20.15
CA PRO A 135 -20.82 -2.02 -21.02
C PRO A 135 -20.99 -0.87 -22.03
N GLY A 136 -19.94 -0.07 -22.22
CA GLY A 136 -19.96 1.10 -23.12
C GLY A 136 -19.89 0.77 -24.62
N SER A 137 -19.73 -0.49 -24.99
CA SER A 137 -19.71 -0.98 -26.37
C SER A 137 -20.05 -2.47 -26.44
N ASP A 138 -20.47 -2.96 -27.60
CA ASP A 138 -20.72 -4.39 -27.84
C ASP A 138 -19.47 -5.24 -27.55
N ARG A 139 -18.30 -4.69 -27.87
CA ARG A 139 -17.02 -5.34 -27.60
C ARG A 139 -16.69 -5.38 -26.12
N ALA A 140 -16.98 -4.31 -25.38
CA ALA A 140 -16.88 -4.32 -23.92
C ALA A 140 -17.88 -5.28 -23.26
N ALA A 141 -19.04 -5.54 -23.90
CA ALA A 141 -20.05 -6.48 -23.42
C ALA A 141 -19.58 -7.95 -23.49
N LEU A 142 -18.60 -8.27 -24.32
CA LEU A 142 -17.92 -9.57 -24.32
C LEU A 142 -17.16 -9.83 -23.01
N VAL A 143 -16.80 -8.76 -22.28
CA VAL A 143 -16.11 -8.83 -21.00
C VAL A 143 -17.12 -8.87 -19.88
N ARG A 144 -17.36 -10.08 -19.36
CA ARG A 144 -18.30 -10.30 -18.25
C ARG A 144 -17.93 -9.51 -16.98
N PRO A 145 -18.92 -9.00 -16.22
CA PRO A 145 -18.69 -8.37 -14.94
C PRO A 145 -18.35 -9.38 -13.83
N GLY A 146 -17.94 -8.86 -12.66
CA GLY A 146 -17.72 -9.63 -11.44
C GLY A 146 -16.33 -10.27 -11.27
N ALA A 147 -15.48 -10.23 -12.30
CA ALA A 147 -14.09 -10.68 -12.18
C ALA A 147 -13.27 -9.62 -11.42
N HIS A 148 -12.65 -9.99 -10.30
CA HIS A 148 -11.95 -9.04 -9.44
C HIS A 148 -10.68 -9.66 -8.82
N GLY A 149 -9.68 -8.80 -8.60
CA GLY A 149 -8.42 -9.18 -7.97
C GLY A 149 -8.48 -9.01 -6.45
N VAL A 150 -7.85 -9.94 -5.73
CA VAL A 150 -7.67 -9.87 -4.27
C VAL A 150 -6.18 -9.84 -3.98
N GLY A 151 -5.74 -8.92 -3.13
CA GLY A 151 -4.33 -8.74 -2.78
C GLY A 151 -3.55 -7.88 -3.78
N THR A 152 -2.22 -7.99 -3.76
CA THR A 152 -1.33 -7.24 -4.66
C THR A 152 -1.06 -7.99 -5.95
N PRO A 153 -0.51 -7.31 -6.98
CA PRO A 153 -0.08 -8.00 -8.18
C PRO A 153 1.05 -9.03 -7.95
N GLN A 154 1.80 -8.95 -6.85
CA GLN A 154 2.89 -9.86 -6.47
C GLN A 154 2.48 -10.94 -5.45
N ALA A 155 1.35 -10.76 -4.78
CA ALA A 155 0.83 -11.67 -3.78
C ALA A 155 -0.70 -11.57 -3.80
N GLY A 156 -1.31 -12.19 -4.81
CA GLY A 156 -2.73 -12.05 -5.05
C GLY A 156 -3.35 -13.22 -5.79
N ILE A 157 -4.67 -13.21 -5.85
CA ILE A 157 -5.47 -14.17 -6.59
C ILE A 157 -6.48 -13.43 -7.47
N LEU A 158 -7.00 -14.14 -8.46
CA LEU A 158 -8.05 -13.65 -9.35
C LEU A 158 -9.33 -14.45 -9.10
N VAL A 159 -10.39 -13.77 -8.68
CA VAL A 159 -11.69 -14.39 -8.45
C VAL A 159 -12.53 -14.22 -9.70
N ALA A 160 -13.12 -15.33 -10.15
CA ALA A 160 -13.97 -15.39 -11.33
C ALA A 160 -13.32 -14.66 -12.54
N GLY A 161 -12.03 -14.90 -12.82
CA GLY A 161 -11.28 -14.23 -13.89
C GLY A 161 -11.94 -14.30 -15.26
N VAL A 162 -11.83 -13.22 -16.03
CA VAL A 162 -12.32 -13.13 -17.41
C VAL A 162 -11.14 -13.11 -18.37
N GLN A 163 -11.23 -13.87 -19.46
CA GLN A 163 -10.21 -13.88 -20.50
C GLN A 163 -10.38 -12.66 -21.39
N ILE A 164 -9.27 -12.10 -21.89
CA ILE A 164 -9.31 -11.09 -22.94
C ILE A 164 -10.03 -11.69 -24.15
N PRO A 165 -11.12 -11.09 -24.67
CA PRO A 165 -11.82 -11.61 -25.83
C PRO A 165 -10.97 -11.44 -27.10
N GLU A 166 -11.25 -12.27 -28.10
CA GLU A 166 -10.70 -12.10 -29.44
C GLU A 166 -11.18 -10.79 -30.07
N GLY A 167 -10.40 -10.24 -30.99
CA GLY A 167 -10.89 -9.29 -31.95
C GLY A 167 -9.79 -8.68 -32.80
N GLU A 168 -10.14 -7.61 -33.52
CA GLU A 168 -9.28 -7.09 -34.59
C GLU A 168 -8.04 -6.36 -34.07
N GLY A 169 -6.94 -6.45 -34.83
CA GLY A 169 -5.69 -5.72 -34.55
C GLY A 169 -4.76 -6.35 -33.53
N TYR A 170 -5.15 -7.43 -32.85
CA TYR A 170 -4.29 -8.15 -31.90
C TYR A 170 -4.56 -9.64 -31.84
N GLU A 171 -3.61 -10.39 -31.28
CA GLU A 171 -3.76 -11.82 -30.97
C GLU A 171 -3.22 -12.14 -29.57
N LEU A 172 -3.77 -13.19 -28.96
CA LEU A 172 -3.31 -13.66 -27.65
C LEU A 172 -2.17 -14.67 -27.84
N ARG A 173 -0.96 -14.26 -27.49
CA ARG A 173 0.22 -15.14 -27.57
C ARG A 173 0.13 -16.31 -26.59
N TYR A 174 -0.49 -16.08 -25.43
CA TYR A 174 -0.64 -17.07 -24.36
C TYR A 174 -2.09 -17.08 -23.82
N PRO A 175 -3.05 -17.71 -24.54
CA PRO A 175 -4.47 -17.68 -24.15
C PRO A 175 -4.72 -18.18 -22.71
N ASN A 176 -4.01 -19.22 -22.27
CA ASN A 176 -4.12 -19.77 -20.91
C ASN A 176 -3.65 -18.82 -19.80
N SER A 177 -2.97 -17.73 -20.18
CA SER A 177 -2.44 -16.71 -19.29
C SER A 177 -2.99 -15.31 -19.60
N ALA A 178 -4.04 -15.21 -20.42
CA ALA A 178 -4.67 -13.94 -20.81
C ALA A 178 -5.93 -13.64 -19.97
N TRP A 179 -5.91 -14.01 -18.69
CA TRP A 179 -7.02 -13.80 -17.75
C TRP A 179 -6.76 -12.61 -16.87
N GLY A 180 -7.79 -11.82 -16.60
CA GLY A 180 -7.70 -10.66 -15.73
C GLY A 180 -9.00 -10.34 -15.03
N THR A 181 -9.00 -9.20 -14.35
CA THR A 181 -10.20 -8.64 -13.75
C THR A 181 -11.08 -8.00 -14.83
N THR A 182 -12.38 -7.82 -14.55
CA THR A 182 -13.30 -7.15 -15.49
C THR A 182 -12.77 -5.76 -15.83
N TRP A 183 -12.27 -5.03 -14.82
CA TRP A 183 -11.70 -3.71 -14.99
C TRP A 183 -10.50 -3.72 -15.93
N ALA A 184 -9.48 -4.53 -15.64
CA ALA A 184 -8.26 -4.59 -16.45
C ALA A 184 -8.55 -5.05 -17.88
N VAL A 185 -9.40 -6.06 -18.07
CA VAL A 185 -9.71 -6.60 -19.40
C VAL A 185 -10.52 -5.60 -20.24
N ARG A 186 -11.50 -4.90 -19.67
CA ARG A 186 -12.25 -3.87 -20.41
C ARG A 186 -11.36 -2.74 -20.90
N HIS A 187 -10.45 -2.25 -20.05
CA HIS A 187 -9.54 -1.17 -20.44
C HIS A 187 -8.46 -1.66 -21.39
N THR A 188 -8.09 -2.94 -21.33
CA THR A 188 -7.24 -3.56 -22.36
C THR A 188 -7.92 -3.55 -23.72
N VAL A 189 -9.16 -4.05 -23.80
CA VAL A 189 -9.94 -4.09 -25.05
C VAL A 189 -10.13 -2.67 -25.60
N ALA A 190 -10.58 -1.73 -24.76
CA ALA A 190 -10.77 -0.34 -25.18
C ALA A 190 -9.47 0.32 -25.68
N ALA A 191 -8.33 0.06 -25.04
CA ALA A 191 -7.04 0.57 -25.49
C ALA A 191 -6.60 -0.03 -26.84
N LEU A 192 -6.83 -1.34 -27.05
CA LEU A 192 -6.43 -2.01 -28.28
C LEU A 192 -7.33 -1.61 -29.46
N ASP A 193 -8.64 -1.46 -29.23
CA ASP A 193 -9.58 -0.94 -30.24
C ASP A 193 -9.19 0.48 -30.65
N ASP A 194 -8.98 1.35 -29.66
CA ASP A 194 -8.59 2.72 -29.91
C ASP A 194 -7.22 2.83 -30.63
N PHE A 195 -6.26 1.98 -30.27
CA PHE A 195 -4.99 1.89 -30.97
C PHE A 195 -5.17 1.44 -32.42
N HIS A 196 -6.01 0.43 -32.67
CA HIS A 196 -6.30 -0.08 -34.00
C HIS A 196 -6.91 1.02 -34.89
N GLU A 197 -7.87 1.77 -34.36
CA GLU A 197 -8.57 2.84 -35.08
C GLU A 197 -7.69 4.05 -35.38
N ARG A 198 -6.78 4.44 -34.47
CA ARG A 198 -6.07 5.73 -34.55
C ARG A 198 -4.64 5.64 -35.06
N SER A 199 -3.95 4.52 -34.87
CA SER A 199 -2.50 4.47 -35.08
C SER A 199 -2.07 4.33 -36.55
N GLY A 200 -2.94 3.80 -37.41
CA GLY A 200 -2.58 3.40 -38.77
C GLY A 200 -1.54 2.27 -38.83
N TYR A 201 -1.31 1.56 -37.72
CA TYR A 201 -0.38 0.44 -37.65
C TYR A 201 -0.97 -0.80 -38.33
N GLY A 202 -0.35 -1.25 -39.43
CA GLY A 202 -0.83 -2.39 -40.22
C GLY A 202 -0.38 -3.78 -39.75
N GLY A 203 0.29 -3.88 -38.60
CA GLY A 203 0.70 -5.16 -38.01
C GLY A 203 -0.30 -5.66 -36.96
N ILE A 204 -0.10 -6.88 -36.48
CA ILE A 204 -0.89 -7.47 -35.37
C ILE A 204 -0.14 -7.23 -34.06
N ILE A 205 -0.86 -6.75 -33.04
CA ILE A 205 -0.32 -6.63 -31.69
C ILE A 205 -0.33 -7.99 -30.99
N GLU A 206 0.85 -8.47 -30.57
CA GLU A 206 0.94 -9.68 -29.74
C GLU A 206 0.68 -9.32 -28.27
N VAL A 207 -0.51 -9.68 -27.77
CA VAL A 207 -0.86 -9.56 -26.35
C VAL A 207 -0.31 -10.76 -25.60
N GLY A 208 0.53 -10.47 -24.60
CA GLY A 208 1.24 -11.45 -23.80
C GLY A 208 0.48 -11.90 -22.56
N THR A 209 1.24 -12.08 -21.47
CA THR A 209 0.75 -12.60 -20.20
C THR A 209 -0.04 -11.54 -19.44
N MET A 210 -1.24 -11.88 -18.98
CA MET A 210 -2.01 -11.08 -18.02
C MET A 210 -2.05 -11.74 -16.63
N SER A 211 -2.66 -12.92 -16.53
CA SER A 211 -2.71 -13.76 -15.34
C SER A 211 -3.26 -15.15 -15.66
N ARG A 212 -3.14 -16.09 -14.72
CA ARG A 212 -3.84 -17.38 -14.78
C ARG A 212 -5.32 -17.18 -14.47
N ILE A 213 -6.17 -18.13 -14.86
CA ILE A 213 -7.62 -18.09 -14.60
C ILE A 213 -8.02 -17.83 -13.13
N ARG A 214 -7.19 -18.27 -12.17
CA ARG A 214 -7.36 -18.03 -10.72
C ARG A 214 -6.27 -17.16 -10.11
N GLY A 215 -5.42 -16.55 -10.93
CA GLY A 215 -4.30 -15.76 -10.44
C GLY A 215 -3.15 -16.58 -9.86
N GLY A 216 -2.44 -16.00 -8.90
CA GLY A 216 -1.27 -16.59 -8.26
C GLY A 216 -0.02 -16.61 -9.15
N ARG A 217 1.05 -17.22 -8.63
CA ARG A 217 2.36 -17.27 -9.31
C ARG A 217 2.28 -17.87 -10.71
N ILE A 218 2.97 -17.23 -11.65
CA ILE A 218 2.96 -17.57 -13.07
C ILE A 218 4.38 -17.52 -13.67
N GLY A 219 4.89 -18.68 -14.08
CA GLY A 219 6.21 -18.79 -14.71
C GLY A 219 7.32 -18.11 -13.90
N GLY A 220 8.17 -17.34 -14.58
CA GLY A 220 9.21 -16.51 -13.97
C GLY A 220 8.78 -15.08 -13.62
N HIS A 221 7.49 -14.74 -13.74
CA HIS A 221 7.02 -13.39 -13.44
C HIS A 221 6.91 -13.17 -11.93
N VAL A 222 7.42 -12.03 -11.46
CA VAL A 222 7.29 -11.61 -10.06
C VAL A 222 5.87 -11.12 -9.74
N SER A 223 5.17 -10.56 -10.74
CA SER A 223 3.82 -10.03 -10.61
C SER A 223 2.79 -10.85 -11.42
N HIS A 224 1.73 -10.26 -11.97
CA HIS A 224 0.65 -10.96 -12.71
C HIS A 224 -0.24 -11.88 -11.86
N GLN A 225 -0.21 -11.79 -10.54
CA GLN A 225 -0.95 -12.73 -9.70
C GLN A 225 -2.41 -12.34 -9.47
N SER A 226 -2.74 -11.05 -9.53
CA SER A 226 -4.09 -10.55 -9.21
C SER A 226 -4.93 -10.18 -10.45
N GLY A 227 -4.47 -10.49 -11.67
CA GLY A 227 -5.19 -10.13 -12.90
C GLY A 227 -5.12 -8.66 -13.31
N ARG A 228 -4.14 -7.89 -12.81
CA ARG A 228 -3.99 -6.43 -13.00
C ARG A 228 -2.75 -6.01 -13.79
N ASP A 229 -1.93 -6.96 -14.22
CA ASP A 229 -0.73 -6.72 -15.00
C ASP A 229 -0.91 -7.33 -16.38
N LEU A 230 -0.41 -6.68 -17.42
CA LEU A 230 -0.50 -7.14 -18.80
C LEU A 230 0.80 -6.87 -19.56
N ASP A 231 1.41 -7.91 -20.11
CA ASP A 231 2.53 -7.78 -21.03
C ASP A 231 2.02 -7.63 -22.47
N ILE A 232 2.61 -6.70 -23.22
CA ILE A 232 2.30 -6.50 -24.64
C ILE A 232 3.61 -6.32 -25.39
N ARG A 233 3.84 -7.14 -26.41
CA ARG A 233 5.03 -7.01 -27.24
C ARG A 233 5.03 -5.64 -27.91
N LEU A 234 6.21 -5.03 -28.04
CA LEU A 234 6.33 -3.76 -28.73
C LEU A 234 5.96 -3.92 -30.21
N PRO A 235 5.11 -3.03 -30.78
CA PRO A 235 4.81 -3.02 -32.20
C PRO A 235 6.09 -3.06 -33.04
N SER A 236 6.13 -3.91 -34.06
CA SER A 236 7.30 -4.07 -34.93
C SER A 236 6.97 -3.89 -36.41
N LYS A 237 8.01 -3.57 -37.19
CA LYS A 237 7.97 -3.43 -38.65
C LYS A 237 9.00 -4.37 -39.28
N GLY A 238 8.66 -4.94 -40.43
CA GLY A 238 9.50 -5.93 -41.11
C GLY A 238 9.25 -7.35 -40.61
N VAL A 239 9.94 -8.32 -41.22
CA VAL A 239 9.73 -9.75 -40.94
C VAL A 239 11.10 -10.41 -40.66
N GLY A 240 11.12 -11.36 -39.72
CA GLY A 240 12.30 -12.17 -39.42
C GLY A 240 13.49 -11.34 -38.95
N LYS A 241 14.65 -11.51 -39.60
CA LYS A 241 15.91 -10.83 -39.21
C LYS A 241 15.87 -9.30 -39.36
N PHE A 242 14.91 -8.75 -40.09
CA PHE A 242 14.76 -7.30 -40.30
C PHE A 242 13.67 -6.68 -39.40
N GLU A 243 13.08 -7.48 -38.50
CA GLU A 243 12.09 -7.01 -37.54
C GLU A 243 12.72 -5.94 -36.63
N ARG A 244 12.11 -4.75 -36.62
CA ARG A 244 12.52 -3.63 -35.78
C ARG A 244 11.31 -3.01 -35.09
N VAL A 245 11.49 -2.60 -33.85
CA VAL A 245 10.42 -1.91 -33.09
C VAL A 245 10.02 -0.62 -33.79
N ASP A 246 8.72 -0.46 -34.01
CA ASP A 246 8.09 0.77 -34.46
C ASP A 246 7.78 1.67 -33.26
N TRP A 247 8.69 2.61 -32.99
CA TRP A 247 8.56 3.49 -31.82
C TRP A 247 7.47 4.56 -31.97
N MET A 248 6.96 4.83 -33.17
CA MET A 248 5.82 5.73 -33.33
C MET A 248 4.52 4.98 -33.00
N ALA A 249 4.36 3.76 -33.52
CA ALA A 249 3.25 2.90 -33.13
C ALA A 249 3.30 2.55 -31.63
N THR A 250 4.48 2.29 -31.07
CA THR A 250 4.65 2.08 -29.62
C THR A 250 4.19 3.29 -28.80
N TRP A 251 4.46 4.51 -29.28
CA TRP A 251 3.99 5.73 -28.62
C TRP A 251 2.47 5.85 -28.64
N GLU A 252 1.84 5.61 -29.78
CA GLU A 252 0.38 5.60 -29.89
C GLU A 252 -0.27 4.50 -29.03
N LEU A 253 0.36 3.32 -28.95
CA LEU A 253 -0.11 2.24 -28.08
C LEU A 253 -0.09 2.67 -26.61
N VAL A 254 1.00 3.28 -26.16
CA VAL A 254 1.09 3.84 -24.80
C VAL A 254 0.01 4.88 -24.56
N LEU A 255 -0.21 5.81 -25.50
CA LEU A 255 -1.26 6.81 -25.38
C LEU A 255 -2.66 6.20 -25.34
N ALA A 256 -2.93 5.15 -26.12
CA ALA A 256 -4.21 4.46 -26.10
C ALA A 256 -4.51 3.88 -24.71
N PHE A 257 -3.52 3.23 -24.09
CA PHE A 257 -3.62 2.75 -22.71
C PHE A 257 -3.83 3.88 -21.70
N LEU A 258 -3.07 4.98 -21.80
CA LEU A 258 -3.22 6.11 -20.88
C LEU A 258 -4.59 6.79 -21.01
N ARG A 259 -5.16 6.89 -22.21
CA ARG A 259 -6.47 7.50 -22.46
C ARG A 259 -7.63 6.73 -21.82
N THR A 260 -7.43 5.47 -21.49
CA THR A 260 -8.42 4.69 -20.74
C THR A 260 -8.60 5.17 -19.30
N GLY A 261 -7.63 5.91 -18.74
CA GLY A 261 -7.66 6.40 -17.35
C GLY A 261 -7.48 5.31 -16.29
N ALA A 262 -7.27 4.05 -16.68
CA ALA A 262 -7.15 2.91 -15.77
C ALA A 262 -5.72 2.43 -15.56
N VAL A 263 -4.71 3.12 -16.10
CA VAL A 263 -3.31 2.72 -15.99
C VAL A 263 -2.69 3.33 -14.74
N GLU A 264 -2.15 2.48 -13.87
CA GLU A 264 -1.36 2.90 -12.72
C GLU A 264 0.08 3.22 -13.15
N ARG A 265 0.72 2.29 -13.88
CA ARG A 265 2.10 2.38 -14.35
C ARG A 265 2.28 1.56 -15.63
N ILE A 266 3.27 1.93 -16.44
CA ILE A 266 3.74 1.11 -17.56
C ILE A 266 5.24 0.90 -17.38
N PHE A 267 5.73 -0.34 -17.42
CA PHE A 267 7.15 -0.62 -17.34
C PHE A 267 7.75 -0.83 -18.73
N LEU A 268 8.88 -0.15 -18.96
CA LEU A 268 9.71 -0.22 -20.15
C LEU A 268 11.14 0.10 -19.76
N ASP A 269 12.13 -0.61 -20.32
CA ASP A 269 13.52 -0.35 -19.98
C ASP A 269 13.96 1.09 -20.36
N THR A 270 15.04 1.59 -19.74
CA THR A 270 15.50 2.97 -19.96
C THR A 270 15.90 3.23 -21.43
N GLY A 271 16.43 2.21 -22.11
CA GLY A 271 16.77 2.25 -23.52
C GLY A 271 15.53 2.44 -24.39
N GLY A 272 14.46 1.68 -24.12
CA GLY A 272 13.15 1.85 -24.73
C GLY A 272 12.54 3.23 -24.45
N GLN A 273 12.54 3.68 -23.19
CA GLN A 273 12.02 5.00 -22.82
C GLN A 273 12.72 6.14 -23.56
N ARG A 274 14.05 6.07 -23.73
CA ARG A 274 14.80 7.08 -24.51
C ARG A 274 14.37 7.12 -25.98
N ARG A 275 14.01 5.98 -26.57
CA ARG A 275 13.52 5.92 -27.95
C ARG A 275 12.09 6.45 -28.04
N LEU A 276 11.25 6.09 -27.09
CA LEU A 276 9.88 6.57 -26.95
C LEU A 276 9.84 8.09 -26.76
N TRP A 277 10.74 8.65 -25.95
CA TRP A 277 10.92 10.09 -25.78
C TRP A 277 11.12 10.81 -27.12
N ARG A 278 11.96 10.26 -28.01
CA ARG A 278 12.19 10.84 -29.34
C ARG A 278 10.95 10.75 -30.22
N SER A 279 10.19 9.66 -30.13
CA SER A 279 8.92 9.51 -30.85
C SER A 279 7.88 10.52 -30.37
N ALA A 280 7.71 10.67 -29.05
CA ALA A 280 6.78 11.65 -28.47
C ALA A 280 7.13 13.08 -28.88
N ARG A 281 8.42 13.42 -28.89
CA ARG A 281 8.93 14.69 -29.40
C ARG A 281 8.63 14.89 -30.89
N LYS A 282 8.75 13.83 -31.70
CA LYS A 282 8.43 13.87 -33.13
C LYS A 282 6.93 13.97 -33.38
N ALA A 283 6.10 13.45 -32.48
CA ALA A 283 4.65 13.61 -32.47
C ALA A 283 4.19 15.02 -32.04
N GLY A 284 5.13 15.91 -31.69
CA GLY A 284 4.84 17.33 -31.42
C GLY A 284 4.79 17.72 -29.94
N LEU A 285 4.97 16.78 -29.00
CA LEU A 285 4.90 17.11 -27.58
C LEU A 285 6.07 17.96 -27.09
N GLY A 286 5.76 18.88 -26.16
CA GLY A 286 6.71 19.68 -25.40
C GLY A 286 7.66 18.82 -24.58
N LYS A 287 8.85 19.36 -24.24
CA LYS A 287 9.86 18.62 -23.47
C LYS A 287 9.33 18.26 -22.08
N ASP A 288 8.64 19.21 -21.46
CA ASP A 288 8.14 19.08 -20.09
C ASP A 288 6.92 18.14 -20.05
N GLU A 289 6.04 18.20 -21.04
CA GLU A 289 4.91 17.26 -21.20
C GLU A 289 5.38 15.80 -21.29
N VAL A 290 6.43 15.51 -22.07
CA VAL A 290 6.99 14.15 -22.14
C VAL A 290 7.67 13.77 -20.82
N ALA A 291 8.33 14.72 -20.14
CA ALA A 291 8.92 14.50 -18.82
C ALA A 291 7.88 14.28 -17.73
N GLU A 292 6.64 14.69 -17.94
CA GLU A 292 5.53 14.41 -17.03
C GLU A 292 5.10 12.93 -17.11
N LEU A 293 5.14 12.37 -18.32
CA LEU A 293 4.72 11.00 -18.60
C LEU A 293 5.81 9.96 -18.36
N LEU A 294 7.07 10.28 -18.70
CA LEU A 294 8.18 9.34 -18.64
C LEU A 294 9.07 9.58 -17.41
N GLN A 295 9.60 8.50 -16.84
CA GLN A 295 10.68 8.58 -15.86
C GLN A 295 11.95 9.16 -16.50
N TYR A 296 12.31 8.72 -17.71
CA TYR A 296 13.38 9.32 -18.51
C TYR A 296 13.06 10.80 -18.85
N PRO A 297 14.04 11.74 -18.82
CA PRO A 297 15.49 11.55 -18.71
C PRO A 297 16.02 11.47 -17.27
N ARG A 298 15.15 11.43 -16.26
CA ARG A 298 15.58 11.26 -14.87
C ARG A 298 16.21 9.87 -14.69
N GLY A 299 17.08 9.74 -13.70
CA GLY A 299 17.72 8.46 -13.39
C GLY A 299 16.70 7.36 -13.05
N SER A 300 17.11 6.09 -13.20
CA SER A 300 16.26 4.91 -12.94
C SER A 300 15.73 4.80 -11.51
N ARG A 301 16.32 5.55 -10.56
CA ARG A 301 15.86 5.67 -9.16
C ARG A 301 14.73 6.69 -8.96
N SER A 302 14.36 7.45 -10.00
CA SER A 302 13.32 8.47 -9.90
C SER A 302 11.94 7.84 -9.76
N ASN A 303 11.16 8.29 -8.77
CA ASN A 303 9.76 7.90 -8.60
C ASN A 303 8.78 8.86 -9.30
N PHE A 304 9.21 9.54 -10.37
CA PHE A 304 8.35 10.38 -11.21
C PHE A 304 7.94 9.73 -12.57
N GLY A 305 6.71 9.96 -13.05
CA GLY A 305 6.19 9.50 -14.36
C GLY A 305 5.26 8.28 -14.32
N VAL A 306 4.43 8.06 -15.34
CA VAL A 306 3.63 6.82 -15.46
C VAL A 306 4.47 5.70 -16.07
N LEU A 307 5.35 6.03 -17.02
CA LEU A 307 6.29 5.09 -17.62
C LEU A 307 7.53 4.94 -16.73
N ARG A 308 7.84 3.69 -16.35
CA ARG A 308 8.84 3.33 -15.34
C ARG A 308 9.87 2.38 -15.88
N HIS A 309 11.11 2.59 -15.46
CA HIS A 309 12.16 1.63 -15.72
C HIS A 309 11.92 0.36 -14.93
N SER A 310 12.01 -0.77 -15.62
CA SER A 310 12.16 -2.08 -15.01
C SER A 310 13.13 -2.91 -15.86
N PRO A 311 14.13 -3.59 -15.26
CA PRO A 311 15.00 -4.52 -15.98
C PRO A 311 14.21 -5.61 -16.71
N GLY A 312 14.70 -6.09 -17.86
CA GLY A 312 14.06 -7.15 -18.66
C GLY A 312 12.96 -6.71 -19.64
N HIS A 313 12.51 -5.46 -19.58
CA HIS A 313 11.41 -4.94 -20.41
C HIS A 313 11.92 -4.27 -21.69
N GLN A 314 12.73 -4.98 -22.49
CA GLN A 314 13.35 -4.45 -23.71
C GLN A 314 12.52 -4.68 -24.99
N GLY A 315 11.66 -5.71 -24.97
CA GLY A 315 10.86 -6.15 -26.13
C GLY A 315 9.36 -6.10 -25.92
N HIS A 316 8.90 -5.68 -24.74
CA HIS A 316 7.49 -5.53 -24.39
C HIS A 316 7.30 -4.34 -23.45
N ILE A 317 6.08 -3.80 -23.40
CA ILE A 317 5.60 -3.00 -22.27
C ILE A 317 4.88 -3.90 -21.28
N HIS A 318 5.05 -3.62 -20.00
CA HIS A 318 4.23 -4.21 -18.94
C HIS A 318 3.27 -3.14 -18.43
N VAL A 319 1.98 -3.28 -18.67
CA VAL A 319 0.95 -2.35 -18.21
C VAL A 319 0.39 -2.83 -16.88
N ARG A 320 0.41 -1.98 -15.86
CA ARG A 320 -0.28 -2.21 -14.59
C ARG A 320 -1.51 -1.34 -14.51
N PHE A 321 -2.67 -1.96 -14.33
CA PHE A 321 -3.94 -1.26 -14.16
C PHE A 321 -4.14 -0.83 -12.71
N THR A 322 -4.90 0.24 -12.48
CA THR A 322 -5.42 0.64 -11.17
C THR A 322 -6.39 -0.41 -10.62
N CYS A 323 -6.76 -0.28 -9.34
CA CYS A 323 -7.87 -1.05 -8.80
C CYS A 323 -9.20 -0.51 -9.35
N GLY A 324 -10.05 -1.41 -9.84
CA GLY A 324 -11.39 -1.06 -10.29
C GLY A 324 -12.34 -0.77 -9.12
N PRO A 325 -13.46 -0.07 -9.36
CA PRO A 325 -14.45 0.25 -8.33
C PRO A 325 -15.12 -1.00 -7.72
N ALA A 326 -15.19 -2.08 -8.49
CA ALA A 326 -15.73 -3.39 -8.07
C ALA A 326 -14.65 -4.36 -7.56
N GLU A 327 -13.50 -3.85 -7.12
CA GLU A 327 -12.38 -4.65 -6.63
C GLU A 327 -12.04 -4.25 -5.19
N PRO A 328 -12.94 -4.52 -4.22
CA PRO A 328 -12.83 -3.95 -2.89
C PRO A 328 -11.55 -4.39 -2.16
N GLU A 329 -10.99 -5.55 -2.48
CA GLU A 329 -9.83 -6.14 -1.81
C GLU A 329 -8.53 -6.01 -2.61
N CYS A 330 -8.51 -5.11 -3.59
CA CYS A 330 -7.42 -4.93 -4.53
C CYS A 330 -6.27 -4.06 -3.99
N GLY A 331 -5.02 -4.43 -4.34
CA GLY A 331 -3.82 -3.64 -4.07
C GLY A 331 -3.36 -3.68 -2.62
N ILE A 332 -3.99 -4.52 -1.81
CA ILE A 332 -3.73 -4.64 -0.37
C ILE A 332 -2.64 -5.69 -0.15
N ASP A 333 -1.51 -5.29 0.42
CA ASP A 333 -0.41 -6.20 0.78
C ASP A 333 -0.36 -6.45 2.29
N PHE A 334 -0.69 -7.66 2.73
CA PHE A 334 -0.50 -8.08 4.12
C PHE A 334 -0.04 -9.53 4.24
N SER A 335 0.56 -10.11 3.18
CA SER A 335 1.35 -11.32 3.40
C SER A 335 2.31 -11.05 4.57
N PRO A 336 2.55 -12.02 5.49
CA PRO A 336 3.77 -11.92 6.28
C PRO A 336 4.87 -11.66 5.25
N MET A 337 5.75 -10.69 5.49
CA MET A 337 6.90 -10.48 4.62
C MET A 337 7.53 -11.86 4.43
N SER A 338 7.22 -12.53 3.31
CA SER A 338 7.70 -13.85 3.02
C SER A 338 9.08 -13.56 2.51
N ALA A 339 9.99 -13.32 3.46
CA ALA A 339 11.38 -12.95 3.26
C ALA A 339 11.61 -12.43 1.84
N SER A 340 11.11 -11.21 1.55
CA SER A 340 11.66 -10.50 0.41
C SER A 340 13.14 -10.47 0.71
N ALA A 341 13.89 -11.26 -0.04
CA ALA A 341 15.32 -11.12 -0.15
C ALA A 341 15.57 -9.78 -0.87
N GLU A 342 15.14 -8.68 -0.26
CA GLU A 342 15.99 -7.52 -0.20
C GLU A 342 17.26 -8.06 0.44
N THR A 343 18.34 -8.10 -0.34
CA THR A 343 19.67 -8.10 0.23
C THR A 343 19.79 -6.80 1.00
N ASP A 344 19.19 -6.75 2.18
CA ASP A 344 19.44 -5.76 3.18
C ASP A 344 20.95 -5.87 3.43
N PRO A 345 21.71 -4.77 3.35
CA PRO A 345 23.04 -4.79 3.93
C PRO A 345 22.83 -5.27 5.37
N LYS A 346 23.57 -6.31 5.80
CA LYS A 346 23.44 -7.05 7.08
C LYS A 346 23.50 -6.19 8.37
N TRP A 347 23.39 -4.88 8.26
CA TRP A 347 23.44 -3.90 9.32
C TRP A 347 22.02 -3.57 9.77
N ARG A 348 21.46 -4.45 10.60
CA ARG A 348 20.40 -4.03 11.51
C ARG A 348 21.01 -2.98 12.44
N LEU A 349 20.51 -1.75 12.39
CA LEU A 349 20.88 -0.74 13.37
C LEU A 349 20.61 -1.32 14.77
N PRO A 350 21.61 -1.31 15.69
CA PRO A 350 21.40 -1.82 17.03
C PRO A 350 20.30 -1.01 17.72
N HIS A 351 19.56 -1.66 18.61
CA HIS A 351 18.53 -1.02 19.41
C HIS A 351 19.05 0.28 20.04
N THR A 352 18.23 1.33 20.15
CA THR A 352 18.66 2.65 20.62
C THR A 352 19.40 2.60 21.96
N LEU A 353 18.92 1.77 22.90
CA LEU A 353 19.62 1.52 24.17
C LEU A 353 20.99 0.85 24.00
N ALA A 354 21.13 -0.07 23.05
CA ALA A 354 22.41 -0.71 22.74
C ALA A 354 23.38 0.29 22.08
N LEU A 355 22.88 1.21 21.27
CA LEU A 355 23.68 2.29 20.68
C LEU A 355 24.16 3.28 21.76
N VAL A 356 23.27 3.74 22.64
CA VAL A 356 23.64 4.60 23.78
C VAL A 356 24.65 3.90 24.68
N PHE A 357 24.45 2.62 24.98
CA PHE A 357 25.41 1.83 25.77
C PHE A 357 26.77 1.70 25.07
N ALA A 358 26.79 1.46 23.76
CA ALA A 358 28.02 1.41 22.98
C ALA A 358 28.78 2.75 23.01
N VAL A 359 28.06 3.88 22.90
CA VAL A 359 28.65 5.22 23.05
C VAL A 359 29.22 5.42 24.47
N LEU A 360 28.52 4.99 25.52
CA LEU A 360 29.03 5.06 26.89
C LEU A 360 30.31 4.23 27.06
N CYS A 361 30.37 3.03 26.48
CA CYS A 361 31.58 2.21 26.47
C CYS A 361 32.73 2.92 25.74
N VAL A 362 32.49 3.50 24.57
CA VAL A 362 33.51 4.24 23.81
C VAL A 362 34.01 5.44 24.60
N VAL A 363 33.13 6.23 25.22
CA VAL A 363 33.52 7.38 26.06
C VAL A 363 34.32 6.93 27.28
N ALA A 364 33.96 5.81 27.91
CA ALA A 364 34.70 5.25 29.04
C ALA A 364 36.11 4.78 28.64
N VAL A 365 36.27 4.16 27.46
CA VAL A 365 37.57 3.77 26.92
C VAL A 365 38.40 4.99 26.51
N LEU A 366 37.82 5.95 25.79
CA LEU A 366 38.55 7.15 25.39
C LEU A 366 38.95 8.00 26.62
N GLY A 367 38.07 8.09 27.61
CA GLY A 367 38.33 8.78 28.87
C GLY A 367 39.36 8.09 29.76
N SER A 368 39.66 6.80 29.55
CA SER A 368 40.77 6.13 30.23
C SER A 368 42.11 6.31 29.52
N LEU A 369 42.10 6.63 28.23
CA LEU A 369 43.30 6.86 27.41
C LEU A 369 43.76 8.33 27.42
N ALA A 370 42.85 9.29 27.67
CA ALA A 370 43.14 10.71 27.64
C ALA A 370 43.46 11.29 29.04
N PRO A 371 44.50 12.14 29.18
CA PRO A 371 44.76 12.86 30.43
C PRO A 371 43.66 13.89 30.69
N GLY A 372 43.24 14.01 31.96
CA GLY A 372 42.29 15.03 32.38
C GLY A 372 42.91 16.43 32.32
N GLY A 373 42.09 17.44 32.02
CA GLY A 373 42.51 18.83 32.06
C GLY A 373 41.34 19.76 32.34
N SER A 374 41.66 20.96 32.81
CA SER A 374 40.69 21.96 33.25
C SER A 374 41.01 23.33 32.66
N TYR A 375 39.97 24.16 32.52
CA TYR A 375 40.10 25.57 32.16
C TYR A 375 39.81 26.43 33.38
N LEU A 376 40.60 27.50 33.57
CA LEU A 376 40.25 28.56 34.50
C LEU A 376 39.01 29.31 34.00
N ARG A 377 38.15 29.71 34.94
CA ARG A 377 36.94 30.48 34.67
C ARG A 377 37.01 31.82 35.40
N ASP A 378 36.47 32.87 34.78
CA ASP A 378 36.33 34.18 35.41
C ASP A 378 35.19 34.18 36.46
N GLU A 379 35.01 35.29 37.16
CA GLU A 379 33.96 35.47 38.18
C GLU A 379 32.53 35.34 37.60
N ALA A 380 32.37 35.45 36.27
CA ALA A 380 31.12 35.25 35.55
C ALA A 380 30.95 33.81 35.02
N GLY A 381 31.88 32.89 35.34
CA GLY A 381 31.86 31.49 34.92
C GLY A 381 32.32 31.23 33.48
N ARG A 382 32.81 32.25 32.78
CA ARG A 382 33.28 32.15 31.39
C ARG A 382 34.70 31.59 31.35
N VAL A 383 34.97 30.74 30.36
CA VAL A 383 36.28 30.11 30.15
C VAL A 383 37.29 31.17 29.71
N ILE A 384 38.45 31.23 30.39
CA ILE A 384 39.53 32.14 30.05
C ILE A 384 40.32 31.57 28.86
N PRO A 385 40.43 32.27 27.71
CA PRO A 385 41.16 31.76 26.54
C PRO A 385 42.63 31.47 26.88
N GLY A 386 43.13 30.30 26.46
CA GLY A 386 44.52 29.89 26.67
C GLY A 386 44.85 29.35 28.07
N SER A 387 43.88 29.28 28.99
CA SER A 387 44.11 28.83 30.37
C SER A 387 44.03 27.31 30.56
N PHE A 388 44.14 26.51 29.49
CA PHE A 388 44.02 25.07 29.60
C PHE A 388 45.27 24.49 30.28
N SER A 389 45.07 23.74 31.36
CA SER A 389 46.14 22.99 32.01
C SER A 389 45.73 21.54 32.24
N PHE A 390 46.64 20.62 31.94
CA PHE A 390 46.49 19.22 32.35
C PHE A 390 46.62 19.10 33.86
N ASP A 391 45.78 18.27 34.47
CA ASP A 391 45.79 18.07 35.92
C ASP A 391 47.08 17.33 36.32
N GLN A 392 47.95 17.96 37.12
CA GLN A 392 49.21 17.34 37.55
C GLN A 392 48.94 16.28 38.65
N GLY A 393 49.23 15.01 38.36
CA GLY A 393 49.15 13.91 39.33
C GLY A 393 48.08 12.84 39.06
N GLY A 394 47.40 12.85 37.91
CA GLY A 394 46.41 11.83 37.56
C GLY A 394 47.06 10.56 37.00
N ASP A 395 47.17 9.51 37.81
CA ASP A 395 47.71 8.20 37.44
C ASP A 395 46.90 7.57 36.27
N VAL A 396 47.46 7.64 35.06
CA VAL A 396 46.79 7.31 33.79
C VAL A 396 46.50 5.80 33.66
N GLY A 397 47.22 4.96 34.42
CA GLY A 397 47.15 3.49 34.31
C GLY A 397 46.04 2.80 35.12
N LEU A 398 45.50 3.44 36.17
CA LEU A 398 44.53 2.83 37.11
C LEU A 398 43.10 3.44 37.04
N ARG A 399 42.85 4.41 36.16
CA ARG A 399 41.53 5.04 35.99
C ARG A 399 40.51 4.18 35.23
N GLY A 400 40.96 3.34 34.30
CA GLY A 400 40.07 2.52 33.46
C GLY A 400 39.13 1.61 34.24
N TRP A 401 39.60 0.96 35.32
CA TRP A 401 38.77 0.06 36.12
C TRP A 401 37.81 0.82 37.08
N ARG A 402 38.19 2.02 37.54
CA ARG A 402 37.36 2.88 38.42
C ARG A 402 36.18 3.53 37.68
N LEU A 403 36.27 3.64 36.35
CA LEU A 403 35.19 4.16 35.50
C LEU A 403 34.12 3.12 35.19
N ILE A 404 34.38 1.81 35.35
CA ILE A 404 33.42 0.75 35.05
C ILE A 404 32.17 0.86 35.94
N PRO A 405 32.27 0.98 37.29
CA PRO A 405 31.08 1.21 38.12
C PRO A 405 30.36 2.52 37.80
N ALA A 406 31.11 3.58 37.45
CA ALA A 406 30.54 4.87 37.07
C ALA A 406 29.78 4.80 35.73
N MET A 407 30.23 3.98 34.78
CA MET A 407 29.58 3.74 33.50
C MET A 407 28.20 3.09 33.68
N PHE A 408 28.07 2.11 34.57
CA PHE A 408 26.76 1.49 34.88
C PHE A 408 25.83 2.41 35.67
N LEU A 409 26.37 3.34 36.46
CA LEU A 409 25.59 4.31 37.24
C LEU A 409 25.22 5.57 36.44
N ALA A 410 25.92 5.86 35.34
CA ALA A 410 25.71 7.05 34.51
C ALA A 410 24.29 7.14 33.93
N PRO A 411 23.66 6.07 33.40
CA PRO A 411 22.26 6.11 32.96
C PRO A 411 21.29 6.48 34.08
N VAL A 412 21.50 5.95 35.28
CA VAL A 412 20.66 6.25 36.46
C VAL A 412 20.79 7.72 36.84
N ARG A 413 22.01 8.25 36.89
CA ARG A 413 22.25 9.67 37.15
C ARG A 413 21.68 10.57 36.06
N GLY A 414 21.77 10.15 34.79
CA GLY A 414 21.16 10.84 33.66
C GLY A 414 19.64 10.90 33.79
N MET A 415 18.99 9.81 34.17
CA MET A 415 17.55 9.79 34.44
C MET A 415 17.15 10.71 35.60
N VAL A 416 17.94 10.74 36.68
CA VAL A 416 17.70 11.66 37.80
C VAL A 416 17.87 13.12 37.37
N ALA A 417 18.89 13.43 36.57
CA ALA A 417 19.10 14.78 36.03
C ALA A 417 18.01 15.21 35.04
N ALA A 418 17.41 14.25 34.33
CA ALA A 418 16.29 14.47 33.42
C ALA A 418 14.91 14.28 34.07
N ALA A 419 14.84 14.15 35.41
CA ALA A 419 13.60 13.81 36.11
C ALA A 419 12.47 14.82 35.84
N ASP A 420 12.79 16.10 35.73
CA ASP A 420 11.81 17.16 35.45
C ASP A 420 11.16 16.97 34.06
N ILE A 421 11.97 16.64 33.05
CA ILE A 421 11.49 16.37 31.67
C ILE A 421 10.63 15.10 31.66
N VAL A 422 11.10 14.03 32.33
CA VAL A 422 10.36 12.76 32.42
C VAL A 422 9.01 12.97 33.10
N ALA A 423 8.97 13.69 34.23
CA ALA A 423 7.74 13.99 34.95
C ALA A 423 6.78 14.84 34.10
N PHE A 424 7.30 15.84 33.40
CA PHE A 424 6.51 16.69 32.52
C PHE A 424 5.89 15.90 31.35
N VAL A 425 6.68 15.09 30.63
CA VAL A 425 6.19 14.26 29.50
C VAL A 425 5.12 13.27 29.99
N LEU A 426 5.31 12.66 31.15
CA LEU A 426 4.31 11.76 31.75
C LEU A 426 3.01 12.49 32.12
N LEU A 427 3.10 13.70 32.67
CA LEU A 427 1.93 14.50 33.05
C LEU A 427 1.14 14.97 31.82
N VAL A 428 1.85 15.44 30.78
CA VAL A 428 1.22 15.81 29.51
C VAL A 428 0.57 14.59 28.87
N GLY A 429 1.30 13.49 28.71
CA GLY A 429 0.77 12.24 28.15
C GLY A 429 -0.43 11.68 28.94
N GLY A 430 -0.37 11.74 30.28
CA GLY A 430 -1.47 11.34 31.15
C GLY A 430 -2.70 12.22 30.99
N THR A 431 -2.53 13.54 30.90
CA THR A 431 -3.62 14.49 30.67
C THR A 431 -4.29 14.26 29.32
N PHE A 432 -3.49 14.08 28.26
CA PHE A 432 -4.02 13.74 26.93
C PHE A 432 -4.77 12.40 26.94
N GLY A 433 -4.26 11.37 27.63
CA GLY A 433 -4.94 10.09 27.76
C GLY A 433 -6.28 10.17 28.51
N VAL A 434 -6.40 11.05 29.51
CA VAL A 434 -7.69 11.32 30.18
C VAL A 434 -8.64 12.04 29.22
N LEU A 435 -8.16 13.07 28.51
CA LEU A 435 -8.98 13.82 27.56
C LEU A 435 -9.49 12.95 26.40
N GLU A 436 -8.65 12.05 25.88
CA GLU A 436 -9.01 11.06 24.86
C GLU A 436 -10.09 10.09 25.36
N ARG A 437 -9.90 9.46 26.53
CA ARG A 437 -10.92 8.54 27.08
C ARG A 437 -12.23 9.21 27.43
N SER A 438 -12.21 10.51 27.74
CA SER A 438 -13.41 11.28 28.05
C SER A 438 -14.21 11.72 26.83
N GLY A 439 -13.68 11.57 25.61
CA GLY A 439 -14.31 12.08 24.38
C GLY A 439 -14.20 13.59 24.18
N ALA A 440 -13.52 14.30 25.10
CA ALA A 440 -13.42 15.75 25.09
C ALA A 440 -12.56 16.27 23.93
N LEU A 441 -11.53 15.51 23.52
CA LEU A 441 -10.70 15.85 22.37
C LEU A 441 -11.51 15.81 21.07
N GLU A 442 -12.30 14.75 20.87
CA GLU A 442 -13.14 14.55 19.70
C GLU A 442 -14.20 15.64 19.59
N ALA A 443 -14.90 15.94 20.69
CA ALA A 443 -15.88 17.01 20.74
C ALA A 443 -15.25 18.39 20.47
N GLY A 444 -14.08 18.65 21.05
CA GLY A 444 -13.33 19.90 20.87
C GLY A 444 -12.85 20.09 19.43
N ILE A 445 -12.25 19.06 18.82
CA ILE A 445 -11.79 19.09 17.44
C ILE A 445 -12.98 19.28 16.49
N SER A 446 -14.08 18.55 16.69
CA SER A 446 -15.27 18.67 15.84
C SER A 446 -15.89 20.07 15.91
N ALA A 447 -15.95 20.66 17.10
CA ALA A 447 -16.39 22.04 17.29
C ALA A 447 -15.45 23.07 16.65
N LEU A 448 -14.14 22.79 16.63
CA LEU A 448 -13.13 23.67 16.04
C LEU A 448 -13.15 23.59 14.50
N VAL A 449 -13.29 22.39 13.94
CA VAL A 449 -13.44 22.16 12.49
C VAL A 449 -14.66 22.90 11.95
N GLY A 450 -15.81 22.80 12.62
CA GLY A 450 -17.02 23.53 12.23
C GLY A 450 -16.86 25.05 12.21
N ARG A 451 -16.03 25.61 13.11
CA ARG A 451 -15.74 27.06 13.14
C ARG A 451 -14.66 27.49 12.13
N LEU A 452 -13.67 26.63 11.88
CA LEU A 452 -12.49 26.97 11.07
C LEU A 452 -12.60 26.55 9.60
N GLN A 453 -13.63 25.81 9.18
CA GLN A 453 -13.82 25.38 7.79
C GLN A 453 -13.68 26.52 6.76
N ARG A 454 -14.10 27.75 7.08
CA ARG A 454 -14.00 28.91 6.18
C ARG A 454 -12.68 29.69 6.26
N ARG A 455 -11.80 29.38 7.22
CA ARG A 455 -10.50 30.06 7.45
C ARG A 455 -9.32 29.08 7.55
N ALA A 456 -9.50 27.85 7.09
CA ALA A 456 -8.55 26.77 7.27
C ALA A 456 -7.16 27.08 6.66
N GLY A 457 -7.11 27.84 5.57
CA GLY A 457 -5.86 28.29 4.96
C GLY A 457 -5.02 29.26 5.81
N VAL A 458 -5.62 29.96 6.78
CA VAL A 458 -4.91 30.87 7.71
C VAL A 458 -4.37 30.12 8.94
N LEU A 459 -4.98 28.98 9.29
CA LEU A 459 -4.56 28.18 10.45
C LEU A 459 -3.12 27.70 10.31
N ILE A 460 -2.73 27.22 9.13
CA ILE A 460 -1.40 26.68 8.85
C ILE A 460 -0.30 27.71 9.16
N PRO A 461 -0.25 28.90 8.51
CA PRO A 461 0.83 29.85 8.77
C PRO A 461 0.83 30.39 10.21
N VAL A 462 -0.33 30.55 10.85
CA VAL A 462 -0.41 30.99 12.26
C VAL A 462 0.12 29.92 13.21
N SER A 463 -0.26 28.66 13.01
CA SER A 463 0.23 27.55 13.83
C SER A 463 1.72 27.32 13.62
N MET A 464 2.21 27.36 12.38
CA MET A 464 3.63 27.27 12.08
C MET A 464 4.43 28.40 12.75
N LEU A 465 3.92 29.63 12.72
CA LEU A 465 4.56 30.75 13.41
C LEU A 465 4.58 30.54 14.94
N ALA A 466 3.49 30.05 15.51
CA ALA A 466 3.41 29.76 16.94
C ALA A 466 4.41 28.67 17.37
N PHE A 467 4.52 27.58 16.62
CA PHE A 467 5.51 26.53 16.89
C PHE A 467 6.94 26.99 16.64
N ALA A 468 7.19 27.81 15.63
CA ALA A 468 8.51 28.40 15.40
C ALA A 468 8.95 29.31 16.55
N VAL A 469 8.05 30.16 17.06
CA VAL A 469 8.33 31.01 18.23
C VAL A 469 8.51 30.15 19.49
N GLY A 470 7.66 29.15 19.70
CA GLY A 470 7.77 28.21 20.82
C GLY A 470 9.09 27.45 20.82
N GLY A 471 9.50 26.93 19.66
CA GLY A 471 10.79 26.27 19.45
C GLY A 471 11.97 27.20 19.69
N ALA A 472 11.90 28.45 19.21
CA ALA A 472 12.98 29.41 19.36
C ALA A 472 13.18 29.93 20.80
N VAL A 473 12.10 30.09 21.58
CA VAL A 473 12.14 30.68 22.92
C VAL A 473 12.31 29.62 24.02
N PHE A 474 11.61 28.50 23.90
CA PHE A 474 11.55 27.47 24.95
C PHE A 474 12.25 26.17 24.56
N GLY A 475 12.71 26.03 23.31
CA GLY A 475 13.38 24.81 22.85
C GLY A 475 12.43 23.61 22.80
N MET A 476 11.17 23.82 22.38
CA MET A 476 10.03 22.87 22.47
C MET A 476 10.15 21.54 21.66
N SER A 477 11.33 20.96 21.53
CA SER A 477 11.57 19.84 20.61
C SER A 477 10.84 18.57 21.05
N GLU A 478 10.80 18.30 22.35
CA GLU A 478 10.14 17.15 22.96
C GLU A 478 8.63 17.38 23.10
N GLU A 479 8.22 18.63 23.30
CA GLU A 479 6.84 19.05 23.55
C GLU A 479 5.99 19.09 22.29
N VAL A 480 6.60 19.04 21.12
CA VAL A 480 5.92 18.98 19.81
C VAL A 480 5.18 17.65 19.60
N ILE A 481 5.67 16.54 20.18
CA ILE A 481 5.15 15.19 19.93
C ILE A 481 3.64 15.07 20.26
N PRO A 482 3.13 15.52 21.42
CA PRO A 482 1.70 15.53 21.71
C PRO A 482 0.87 16.40 20.75
N PHE A 483 1.42 17.52 20.26
CA PHE A 483 0.70 18.38 19.32
C PHE A 483 0.54 17.72 17.94
N VAL A 484 1.46 16.87 17.52
CA VAL A 484 1.27 16.07 16.29
C VAL A 484 0.03 15.17 16.42
N LEU A 485 -0.18 14.55 17.58
CA LEU A 485 -1.37 13.72 17.83
C LEU A 485 -2.68 14.53 17.80
N LEU A 486 -2.63 15.81 18.13
CA LEU A 486 -3.78 16.73 18.06
C LEU A 486 -4.00 17.30 16.65
N PHE A 487 -2.93 17.68 15.95
CA PHE A 487 -3.01 18.32 14.63
C PHE A 487 -3.39 17.34 13.52
N VAL A 488 -3.00 16.07 13.62
CA VAL A 488 -3.38 15.03 12.65
C VAL A 488 -4.91 14.90 12.47
N PRO A 489 -5.72 14.67 13.52
CA PRO A 489 -7.18 14.60 13.38
C PRO A 489 -7.79 15.96 13.00
N LEU A 490 -7.29 17.08 13.54
CA LEU A 490 -7.78 18.42 13.22
C LEU A 490 -7.62 18.77 11.73
N MET A 491 -6.42 18.58 11.18
CA MET A 491 -6.13 18.90 9.78
C MET A 491 -6.82 17.95 8.82
N ARG A 492 -7.00 16.68 9.19
CA ARG A 492 -7.86 15.74 8.43
C ARG A 492 -9.31 16.21 8.40
N GLY A 493 -9.85 16.68 9.53
CA GLY A 493 -11.20 17.23 9.59
C GLY A 493 -11.41 18.48 8.72
N LEU A 494 -10.33 19.23 8.45
CA LEU A 494 -10.32 20.39 7.55
C LEU A 494 -10.01 20.03 6.08
N GLY A 495 -9.80 18.75 5.75
CA GLY A 495 -9.54 18.29 4.38
C GLY A 495 -8.07 18.31 3.94
N TYR A 496 -7.12 18.54 4.86
CA TYR A 496 -5.69 18.53 4.55
C TYR A 496 -5.05 17.13 4.69
N PRO A 497 -4.03 16.82 3.87
CA PRO A 497 -3.30 15.55 3.94
C PRO A 497 -2.49 15.40 5.24
N ARG A 498 -2.29 14.15 5.69
CA ARG A 498 -1.60 13.80 6.95
C ARG A 498 -0.18 14.37 7.06
N ILE A 499 0.50 14.53 5.91
CA ILE A 499 1.86 15.07 5.87
C ILE A 499 1.90 16.54 6.29
N ILE A 500 0.91 17.34 5.87
CA ILE A 500 0.79 18.74 6.29
C ILE A 500 0.48 18.80 7.79
N ALA A 501 -0.34 17.87 8.29
CA ALA A 501 -0.68 17.81 9.69
C ALA A 501 0.52 17.52 10.60
N ALA A 502 1.45 16.68 10.16
CA ALA A 502 2.69 16.41 10.88
C ALA A 502 3.73 17.52 10.70
N ALA A 503 3.74 18.21 9.56
CA ALA A 503 4.71 19.26 9.23
C ALA A 503 4.40 20.64 9.84
N VAL A 504 3.22 20.85 10.41
CA VAL A 504 2.88 22.13 11.08
C VAL A 504 3.52 22.26 12.46
N PRO A 505 3.54 21.20 13.29
CA PRO A 505 4.23 21.24 14.60
C PRO A 505 5.74 21.04 14.54
N LEU A 506 6.26 20.32 13.52
CA LEU A 506 7.68 20.01 13.29
C LEU A 506 8.39 21.14 12.55
#